data_AF-T0ZNK0-F1
#
_entry.id   AF-T0ZNK0-F1
#
_cell.length_a   1.000
_cell.length_b   1.000
_cell.length_c   1.000
_cell.angle_alpha   90.00
_cell.angle_beta   90.00
_cell.angle_gamma   90.00
#
_symmetry.space_group_name_H-M   'P 1'
#
loop_
_entity.id
_entity.type
_entity.pdbx_description
1 polymer ?
#
loop_
_entity_poly.entity_id
_entity_poly.type
_entity_poly.pdbx_seq_one_letter_code
_entity_poly.pdbx_strand_id
1 'polypeptide(L)'
;STAVFAADHLVVTVPPSNLDLASSVIFWSLLRDVMEQALKADGHVKRWEGVHVLQTRVDDTDKSTHFIRKLLAMGCEDWLLPDTIPATRVATTAASEFATVYDIERYEGSYRSIKRARELFDKAYSQFAQILNDTWDAWESEAGAAPAAQNSVSVMAEMADDESGGRHVVAA
;
A
#
# COMPACT_ATOMS: atom_id res chain seq x y z
N SER A 1 -6.87 -12.60 -13.10
CA SER A 1 -6.85 -11.12 -13.11
C SER A 1 -7.60 -10.47 -11.94
N THR A 2 -8.41 -11.21 -11.15
CA THR A 2 -9.26 -10.61 -10.09
C THR A 2 -8.50 -9.93 -8.96
N ALA A 3 -7.32 -10.43 -8.57
CA ALA A 3 -6.56 -9.90 -7.43
C ALA A 3 -6.14 -8.42 -7.61
N VAL A 4 -5.67 -8.04 -8.80
CA VAL A 4 -5.19 -6.68 -9.10
C VAL A 4 -6.34 -5.66 -9.07
N PHE A 5 -7.52 -6.05 -9.55
CA PHE A 5 -8.71 -5.20 -9.54
C PHE A 5 -9.39 -5.15 -8.17
N ALA A 6 -9.28 -6.20 -7.36
CA ALA A 6 -9.85 -6.27 -6.02
C ALA A 6 -8.97 -5.63 -4.94
N ALA A 7 -7.65 -5.52 -5.15
CA ALA A 7 -6.72 -5.02 -4.14
C ALA A 7 -6.78 -3.49 -4.01
N ASP A 8 -6.74 -2.97 -2.79
CA ASP A 8 -6.64 -1.52 -2.52
C ASP A 8 -5.20 -1.02 -2.58
N HIS A 9 -4.24 -1.86 -2.17
CA HIS A 9 -2.82 -1.59 -2.26
C HIS A 9 -2.09 -2.60 -3.13
N LEU A 10 -1.12 -2.14 -3.91
CA LEU A 10 -0.21 -2.98 -4.69
C LEU A 10 1.18 -2.90 -4.08
N VAL A 11 1.76 -4.04 -3.70
CA VAL A 11 3.15 -4.13 -3.23
C VAL A 11 3.97 -4.95 -4.22
N VAL A 12 5.05 -4.37 -4.72
CA VAL A 12 5.99 -5.01 -5.64
C VAL A 12 7.35 -5.13 -4.96
N THR A 13 7.80 -6.37 -4.75
CA THR A 13 9.11 -6.63 -4.17
C THR A 13 10.18 -6.72 -5.24
N VAL A 14 11.27 -5.98 -5.09
CA VAL A 14 12.38 -5.96 -6.05
C VAL A 14 13.70 -6.17 -5.33
N PRO A 15 14.42 -7.28 -5.58
CA PRO A 15 15.80 -7.39 -5.13
C PRO A 15 16.69 -6.39 -5.89
N PRO A 16 17.70 -5.78 -5.24
CA PRO A 16 18.56 -4.79 -5.89
C PRO A 16 19.64 -5.47 -6.76
N SER A 17 19.21 -6.21 -7.78
CA SER A 17 20.09 -6.81 -8.79
C SER A 17 19.77 -6.28 -10.19
N ASN A 18 20.75 -6.33 -11.11
CA ASN A 18 20.55 -5.90 -12.51
C ASN A 18 19.43 -6.68 -13.21
N LEU A 19 19.38 -7.99 -12.98
CA LEU A 19 18.38 -8.86 -13.61
C LEU A 19 16.99 -8.53 -13.07
N ASP A 20 16.86 -8.39 -11.76
CA ASP A 20 15.59 -8.08 -11.10
C ASP A 20 15.07 -6.69 -11.48
N LEU A 21 15.97 -5.70 -11.63
CA LEU A 21 15.60 -4.37 -12.13
C LEU A 21 15.03 -4.44 -13.55
N ALA A 22 15.72 -5.13 -14.46
CA ALA A 22 15.25 -5.28 -15.85
C ALA A 22 13.89 -6.02 -15.91
N SER A 23 13.74 -7.10 -15.13
CA SER A 23 12.48 -7.83 -15.02
C SER A 23 11.36 -6.99 -14.43
N SER A 24 11.65 -6.08 -13.49
CA SER A 24 10.66 -5.17 -12.90
C SER A 24 10.12 -4.17 -13.92
N VAL A 25 10.97 -3.61 -14.78
CA VAL A 25 10.54 -2.72 -15.87
C VAL A 25 9.56 -3.43 -16.81
N ILE A 26 9.85 -4.68 -17.15
CA ILE A 26 8.97 -5.51 -17.98
C ILE A 26 7.63 -5.74 -17.27
N PHE A 27 7.66 -6.08 -15.98
CA PHE A 27 6.45 -6.24 -15.17
C PHE A 27 5.56 -5.00 -15.22
N TRP A 28 6.12 -3.80 -15.04
CA TRP A 28 5.37 -2.56 -15.09
C TRP A 28 4.75 -2.29 -16.46
N SER A 29 5.47 -2.59 -17.55
CA SER A 29 4.92 -2.49 -18.90
C SER A 29 3.72 -3.42 -19.08
N LEU A 30 3.84 -4.68 -18.66
CA LEU A 30 2.76 -5.65 -18.79
C LEU A 30 1.55 -5.28 -17.92
N LEU A 31 1.80 -4.80 -16.69
CA LEU A 31 0.73 -4.33 -15.82
C LEU A 31 -0.02 -3.17 -16.46
N ARG A 32 0.68 -2.15 -16.98
CA ARG A 32 0.05 -1.04 -17.70
C ARG A 32 -0.82 -1.56 -18.86
N ASP A 33 -0.29 -2.45 -19.67
CA ASP A 33 -1.01 -2.97 -20.85
C ASP A 33 -2.29 -3.73 -20.43
N VAL A 34 -2.25 -4.49 -19.33
CA VAL A 34 -3.42 -5.15 -18.73
C VAL A 34 -4.46 -4.13 -18.23
N MET A 35 -4.00 -3.08 -17.55
CA MET A 35 -4.89 -2.02 -17.05
C MET A 35 -5.56 -1.24 -18.20
N GLU A 36 -4.80 -0.93 -19.27
CA GLU A 36 -5.34 -0.27 -20.45
C GLU A 36 -6.37 -1.14 -21.19
N GLN A 37 -6.11 -2.45 -21.29
CA GLN A 37 -7.05 -3.39 -21.90
C GLN A 37 -8.35 -3.48 -21.10
N ALA A 38 -8.26 -3.56 -19.76
CA ALA A 38 -9.43 -3.59 -18.90
C ALA A 38 -10.25 -2.29 -18.99
N LEU A 39 -9.57 -1.14 -19.05
CA LEU A 39 -10.22 0.15 -19.23
C LEU A 39 -10.97 0.22 -20.56
N LYS A 40 -10.37 -0.30 -21.65
CA LYS A 40 -11.00 -0.33 -22.98
C LYS A 40 -12.17 -1.31 -23.07
N ALA A 41 -12.11 -2.44 -22.36
CA ALA A 41 -13.12 -3.49 -22.42
C ALA A 41 -14.39 -3.12 -21.66
N ASP A 42 -14.26 -2.70 -20.39
CA ASP A 42 -15.40 -2.57 -19.47
C ASP A 42 -15.58 -1.14 -18.93
N GLY A 43 -14.72 -0.19 -19.30
CA GLY A 43 -14.76 1.19 -18.78
C GLY A 43 -14.38 1.32 -17.30
N HIS A 44 -13.98 0.22 -16.65
CA HIS A 44 -13.59 0.21 -15.24
C HIS A 44 -12.24 0.91 -15.03
N VAL A 45 -12.27 2.03 -14.31
CA VAL A 45 -11.06 2.69 -13.80
C VAL A 45 -10.71 2.09 -12.45
N LYS A 46 -9.63 1.29 -12.39
CA LYS A 46 -9.08 0.84 -11.11
C LYS A 46 -8.29 1.97 -10.47
N ARG A 47 -8.62 2.28 -9.21
CA ARG A 47 -7.80 3.11 -8.33
C ARG A 47 -7.27 2.24 -7.20
N TRP A 48 -5.99 2.43 -6.88
CA TRP A 48 -5.35 1.92 -5.68
C TRP A 48 -5.20 3.08 -4.71
N GLU A 49 -5.32 2.78 -3.42
CA GLU A 49 -4.96 3.69 -2.33
C GLU A 49 -3.45 3.89 -2.27
N GLY A 50 -2.66 2.89 -2.71
CA GLY A 50 -1.22 3.07 -2.85
C GLY A 50 -0.53 1.98 -3.65
N VAL A 51 0.55 2.37 -4.32
CA VAL A 51 1.49 1.47 -4.99
C VAL A 51 2.83 1.59 -4.27
N HIS A 52 3.38 0.46 -3.85
CA HIS A 52 4.57 0.39 -2.99
C HIS A 52 5.61 -0.53 -3.60
N VAL A 53 6.86 -0.09 -3.61
CA VAL A 53 8.01 -0.86 -4.06
C VAL A 53 8.89 -1.17 -2.86
N LEU A 54 9.02 -2.46 -2.53
CA LEU A 54 9.83 -2.93 -1.41
C LEU A 54 11.13 -3.56 -1.91
N GLN A 55 12.27 -3.03 -1.45
CA GLN A 55 13.55 -3.67 -1.71
C GLN A 55 13.75 -4.87 -0.78
N THR A 56 14.02 -6.04 -1.35
CA THR A 56 14.23 -7.29 -0.61
C THR A 56 15.59 -7.89 -0.89
N ARG A 57 16.08 -8.77 0.00
CA ARG A 57 17.40 -9.43 -0.15
C ARG A 57 18.53 -8.44 -0.39
N VAL A 58 18.47 -7.27 0.26
CA VAL A 58 19.50 -6.23 0.11
C VAL A 58 20.80 -6.71 0.74
N ASP A 59 21.86 -6.79 -0.05
CA ASP A 59 23.22 -7.07 0.43
C ASP A 59 24.08 -5.83 0.27
N ASP A 60 24.23 -5.06 1.36
CA ASP A 60 25.06 -3.85 1.42
C ASP A 60 26.56 -4.13 1.33
N THR A 61 26.99 -5.41 1.33
CA THR A 61 28.40 -5.75 1.08
C THR A 61 28.73 -5.80 -0.40
N ASP A 62 27.72 -5.97 -1.28
CA ASP A 62 27.91 -5.94 -2.72
C ASP A 62 27.91 -4.50 -3.23
N LYS A 63 29.01 -4.09 -3.87
CA LYS A 63 29.17 -2.77 -4.48
C LYS A 63 28.14 -2.52 -5.59
N SER A 64 27.68 -3.58 -6.27
CA SER A 64 26.68 -3.47 -7.32
C SER A 64 25.33 -3.05 -6.77
N THR A 65 24.96 -3.57 -5.58
CA THR A 65 23.74 -3.24 -4.85
C THR A 65 23.57 -1.73 -4.70
N HIS A 66 24.57 -0.99 -4.21
CA HIS A 66 24.43 0.46 -4.00
C HIS A 66 24.06 1.24 -5.26
N PHE A 67 24.65 0.87 -6.41
CA PHE A 67 24.33 1.50 -7.69
C PHE A 67 22.89 1.18 -8.11
N ILE A 68 22.45 -0.06 -7.98
CA ILE A 68 21.07 -0.48 -8.34
C ILE A 68 20.03 0.15 -7.43
N ARG A 69 20.32 0.26 -6.12
CA ARG A 69 19.45 0.96 -5.17
C ARG A 69 19.26 2.42 -5.58
N LYS A 70 20.32 3.09 -6.05
CA LYS A 70 20.23 4.46 -6.58
C LYS A 70 19.38 4.53 -7.86
N LEU A 71 19.54 3.57 -8.78
CA LEU A 71 18.70 3.51 -9.98
C LEU A 71 17.22 3.29 -9.64
N LEU A 72 16.92 2.39 -8.69
CA LEU A 72 15.56 2.14 -8.20
C LEU A 72 14.96 3.38 -7.56
N ALA A 73 15.73 4.09 -6.73
CA ALA A 73 15.28 5.35 -6.15
C ALA A 73 14.93 6.37 -7.23
N MET A 74 15.74 6.52 -8.28
CA MET A 74 15.43 7.46 -9.38
C MET A 74 14.22 7.05 -10.24
N GLY A 75 13.96 5.74 -10.37
CA GLY A 75 12.88 5.23 -11.23
C GLY A 75 11.54 5.05 -10.52
N CYS A 76 11.54 4.94 -9.19
CA CYS A 76 10.36 4.61 -8.40
C CYS A 76 10.28 5.43 -7.11
N GLU A 77 10.87 6.63 -7.05
CA GLU A 77 11.02 7.43 -5.82
C GLU A 77 9.73 7.54 -5.02
N ASP A 78 8.64 7.93 -5.69
CA ASP A 78 7.32 8.16 -5.07
C ASP A 78 6.66 6.88 -4.52
N TRP A 79 7.10 5.72 -4.98
CA TRP A 79 6.55 4.41 -4.57
C TRP A 79 7.53 3.64 -3.69
N LEU A 80 8.77 4.09 -3.55
CA LEU A 80 9.83 3.32 -2.90
C LEU A 80 9.69 3.40 -1.39
N LEU A 81 9.53 2.23 -0.77
CA LEU A 81 9.49 2.13 0.68
C LEU A 81 10.86 2.40 1.31
N PRO A 82 10.91 3.15 2.43
CA PRO A 82 12.17 3.56 3.04
C PRO A 82 12.91 2.38 3.70
N ASP A 83 12.18 1.44 4.31
CA ASP A 83 12.77 0.31 5.00
C ASP A 83 12.84 -0.93 4.10
N THR A 84 14.06 -1.43 3.93
CA THR A 84 14.36 -2.60 3.10
C THR A 84 14.45 -3.88 3.93
N ILE A 85 14.33 -5.03 3.27
CA ILE A 85 14.60 -6.33 3.89
C ILE A 85 16.01 -6.79 3.47
N PRO A 86 17.00 -6.84 4.38
CA PRO A 86 18.34 -7.31 4.04
C PRO A 86 18.38 -8.80 3.70
N ALA A 87 19.39 -9.21 2.94
CA ALA A 87 19.71 -10.62 2.77
C ALA A 87 20.15 -11.22 4.09
N THR A 88 19.53 -12.34 4.49
CA THR A 88 19.93 -13.07 5.71
C THR A 88 19.98 -14.57 5.44
N ARG A 89 20.99 -15.25 5.99
CA ARG A 89 21.09 -16.71 5.91
C ARG A 89 19.93 -17.40 6.62
N VAL A 90 19.41 -16.79 7.69
CA VAL A 90 18.25 -17.30 8.44
C VAL A 90 17.02 -17.38 7.54
N ALA A 91 16.72 -16.33 6.78
CA ALA A 91 15.60 -16.33 5.84
C ALA A 91 15.80 -17.36 4.72
N THR A 92 17.02 -17.51 4.19
CA THR A 92 17.33 -18.52 3.18
C THR A 92 17.14 -19.95 3.72
N THR A 93 17.60 -20.24 4.94
CA THR A 93 17.41 -21.54 5.57
C THR A 93 15.93 -21.81 5.83
N ALA A 94 15.19 -20.86 6.42
CA ALA A 94 13.76 -21.02 6.65
C ALA A 94 13.00 -21.32 5.35
N ALA A 95 13.29 -20.55 4.29
CA ALA A 95 12.66 -20.75 2.98
C ALA A 95 12.96 -22.13 2.38
N SER A 96 14.14 -22.72 2.62
CA SER A 96 14.48 -24.07 2.15
C SER A 96 13.64 -25.18 2.80
N GLU A 97 13.11 -24.90 3.98
CA GLU A 97 12.21 -25.78 4.73
C GLU A 97 10.73 -25.40 4.54
N PHE A 98 10.43 -24.49 3.62
CA PHE A 98 9.09 -23.89 3.45
C PHE A 98 8.54 -23.25 4.74
N ALA A 99 9.44 -22.72 5.58
CA ALA A 99 9.15 -22.05 6.83
C ALA A 99 9.45 -20.55 6.75
N THR A 100 8.95 -19.79 7.73
CA THR A 100 9.29 -18.37 7.92
C THR A 100 10.34 -18.19 8.99
N VAL A 101 10.91 -16.97 9.09
CA VAL A 101 11.83 -16.61 10.19
C VAL A 101 11.17 -16.68 11.58
N TYR A 102 9.84 -16.73 11.63
CA TYR A 102 9.05 -16.83 12.86
C TYR A 102 8.84 -18.27 13.32
N ASP A 103 8.90 -19.25 12.41
CA ASP A 103 8.66 -20.66 12.71
C ASP A 103 9.90 -21.39 13.27
N ILE A 104 11.06 -20.71 13.28
CA ILE A 104 12.31 -21.30 13.76
C ILE A 104 12.33 -21.34 15.30
N GLU A 105 12.04 -22.50 15.87
CA GLU A 105 12.12 -22.75 17.33
C GLU A 105 13.52 -23.16 17.78
N ARG A 106 14.26 -23.90 16.95
CA ARG A 106 15.64 -24.34 17.19
C ARG A 106 16.46 -24.16 15.92
N TYR A 107 17.30 -23.13 15.91
CA TYR A 107 18.25 -22.93 14.82
C TYR A 107 19.59 -23.56 15.19
N GLU A 108 20.21 -24.31 14.28
CA GLU A 108 21.57 -24.84 14.47
C GLU A 108 22.65 -23.74 14.51
N GLY A 109 22.29 -22.48 14.22
CA GLY A 109 23.16 -21.31 14.38
C GLY A 109 22.92 -20.51 15.67
N SER A 110 23.41 -19.27 15.73
CA SER A 110 23.23 -18.41 16.91
C SER A 110 21.79 -17.89 17.04
N TYR A 111 21.19 -18.02 18.24
CA TYR A 111 19.93 -17.37 18.60
C TYR A 111 19.92 -15.85 18.29
N ARG A 112 21.08 -15.20 18.40
CA ARG A 112 21.26 -13.79 18.05
C ARG A 112 20.97 -13.51 16.57
N SER A 113 21.31 -14.43 15.67
CA SER A 113 21.05 -14.29 14.23
C SER A 113 19.57 -14.40 13.90
N ILE A 114 18.83 -15.29 14.59
CA ILE A 114 17.37 -15.40 14.43
C ILE A 114 16.70 -14.11 14.92
N LYS A 115 17.06 -13.66 16.12
CA LYS A 115 16.50 -12.43 16.70
C LYS A 115 16.73 -11.24 15.77
N ARG A 116 17.95 -11.07 15.25
CA ARG A 116 18.27 -10.02 14.28
C ARG A 116 17.46 -10.16 12.99
N ALA A 117 17.28 -11.38 12.48
CA ALA A 117 16.47 -11.59 11.28
C ALA A 117 15.02 -11.14 11.53
N ARG A 118 14.40 -11.56 12.64
CA ARG A 118 13.03 -11.12 13.01
C ARG A 118 12.92 -9.61 13.12
N GLU A 119 13.83 -8.96 13.85
CA GLU A 119 13.87 -7.49 13.98
C GLU A 119 13.93 -6.78 12.62
N LEU A 120 14.64 -7.32 11.64
CA LEU A 120 14.72 -6.76 10.29
C LEU A 120 13.39 -6.91 9.52
N PHE A 121 12.71 -8.06 9.66
CA PHE A 121 11.39 -8.26 9.04
C PHE A 121 10.30 -7.45 9.75
N ASP A 122 10.33 -7.37 11.09
CA ASP A 122 9.41 -6.56 11.88
C ASP A 122 9.50 -5.08 11.49
N LYS A 123 10.71 -4.56 11.27
CA LYS A 123 10.91 -3.20 10.78
C LYS A 123 10.22 -2.98 9.43
N ALA A 124 10.46 -3.88 8.47
CA ALA A 124 9.85 -3.79 7.16
C ALA A 124 8.32 -4.00 7.19
N TYR A 125 7.79 -4.77 8.14
CA TYR A 125 6.35 -4.95 8.33
C TYR A 125 5.69 -3.74 9.00
N SER A 126 6.38 -3.10 9.94
CA SER A 126 5.87 -1.94 10.68
C SER A 126 5.48 -0.79 9.75
N GLN A 127 6.23 -0.56 8.66
CA GLN A 127 5.87 0.46 7.67
C GLN A 127 4.58 0.12 6.91
N PHE A 128 4.33 -1.16 6.60
CA PHE A 128 3.07 -1.58 5.98
C PHE A 128 1.90 -1.45 6.94
N ALA A 129 2.09 -1.83 8.20
CA ALA A 129 1.07 -1.63 9.21
C ALA A 129 0.69 -0.15 9.34
N GLN A 130 1.67 0.75 9.30
CA GLN A 130 1.42 2.19 9.31
C GLN A 130 0.63 2.64 8.08
N ILE A 131 1.05 2.26 6.87
CA ILE A 131 0.35 2.58 5.62
C ILE A 131 -1.11 2.12 5.67
N LEU A 132 -1.36 0.89 6.14
CA LEU A 132 -2.71 0.34 6.21
C LEU A 132 -3.57 1.08 7.24
N ASN A 133 -3.00 1.44 8.39
CA ASN A 133 -3.71 2.23 9.39
C ASN A 133 -4.02 3.64 8.86
N ASP A 134 -3.09 4.29 8.15
CA ASP A 134 -3.30 5.62 7.57
C ASP A 134 -4.44 5.59 6.53
N THR A 135 -4.49 4.56 5.68
CA THR A 135 -5.60 4.35 4.74
C THR A 135 -6.92 4.16 5.47
N TRP A 136 -6.92 3.38 6.55
CA TRP A 136 -8.13 3.11 7.33
C TRP A 136 -8.66 4.36 8.03
N ASP A 137 -7.78 5.14 8.64
CA ASP A 137 -8.11 6.41 9.30
C ASP A 137 -8.69 7.42 8.29
N ALA A 138 -8.14 7.46 7.06
CA ALA A 138 -8.67 8.28 5.99
C ALA A 138 -10.10 7.88 5.60
N TRP A 139 -10.36 6.57 5.43
CA TRP A 139 -11.70 6.06 5.13
C TRP A 139 -12.70 6.34 6.25
N GLU A 140 -12.29 6.21 7.52
CA GLU A 140 -13.15 6.54 8.67
C GLU A 140 -13.48 8.04 8.73
N SER A 141 -12.50 8.90 8.43
CA SER A 141 -12.70 10.35 8.33
C SER A 141 -13.68 10.72 7.21
N GLU A 142 -13.56 10.09 6.03
CA GLU A 142 -14.47 10.31 4.91
C GLU A 142 -15.89 9.82 5.22
N ALA A 143 -16.02 8.65 5.86
CA ALA A 143 -17.31 8.11 6.30
C ALA A 143 -17.97 9.01 7.36
N GLY A 144 -17.18 9.58 8.28
CA GLY A 144 -17.65 10.51 9.31
C GLY A 144 -18.01 11.91 8.80
N ALA A 145 -17.44 12.34 7.66
CA ALA A 145 -17.76 13.62 7.04
C ALA A 145 -19.08 13.60 6.24
N ALA A 146 -19.56 12.42 5.85
CA ALA A 146 -20.70 12.24 4.95
C ALA A 146 -22.10 12.70 5.46
N PRO A 147 -22.40 12.89 6.77
CA PRO A 147 -23.71 13.40 7.18
C PRO A 147 -23.74 14.91 7.52
N ALA A 148 -22.61 15.61 7.66
CA ALA A 148 -22.62 17.01 8.12
C ALA A 148 -23.06 18.02 7.04
N ALA A 149 -22.80 17.74 5.76
CA ALA A 149 -23.15 18.63 4.66
C ALA A 149 -24.64 18.55 4.23
N GLN A 150 -25.35 17.47 4.59
CA GLN A 150 -26.78 17.33 4.28
C GLN A 150 -27.67 18.00 5.33
N ASN A 151 -27.18 18.15 6.56
CA ASN A 151 -27.92 18.81 7.64
C ASN A 151 -27.99 20.34 7.50
N SER A 152 -26.97 20.98 6.94
CA SER A 152 -26.98 22.43 6.70
C SER A 152 -27.94 22.85 5.57
N VAL A 153 -28.18 21.97 4.59
CA VAL A 153 -29.16 22.22 3.52
C VAL A 153 -30.60 21.97 4.00
N SER A 154 -30.83 20.99 4.88
CA SER A 154 -32.17 20.76 5.47
C SER A 154 -32.58 21.88 6.43
N VAL A 155 -31.67 22.39 7.28
CA VAL A 155 -32.01 23.45 8.23
C VAL A 155 -32.36 24.77 7.52
N MET A 156 -31.75 25.08 6.38
CA MET A 156 -32.12 26.27 5.59
C MET A 156 -33.40 26.09 4.76
N ALA A 157 -33.72 24.87 4.33
CA ALA A 157 -34.99 24.57 3.67
C ALA A 157 -36.17 24.65 4.66
N GLU A 158 -35.98 24.19 5.90
CA GLU A 158 -37.02 24.22 6.93
C GLU A 158 -37.27 25.63 7.50
N MET A 159 -36.24 26.49 7.56
CA MET A 159 -36.41 27.91 7.90
C MET A 159 -37.07 28.74 6.79
N ALA A 160 -37.03 28.30 5.53
CA ALA A 160 -37.65 29.01 4.42
C ALA A 160 -39.16 28.69 4.27
N ASP A 161 -39.62 27.54 4.79
CA ASP A 161 -41.03 27.15 4.75
C ASP A 161 -41.87 27.75 5.90
N ASP A 162 -41.25 28.16 7.02
CA ASP A 162 -41.96 28.73 8.18
C ASP A 162 -42.38 30.22 7.97
N GLU A 163 -41.78 30.95 7.02
CA GLU A 163 -42.20 32.33 6.69
C GLU A 163 -43.43 32.41 5.76
N SER A 164 -43.93 31.28 5.25
CA SER A 164 -45.04 31.21 4.27
C SER A 164 -46.44 31.08 4.90
N GLY A 165 -46.53 30.73 6.19
CA GLY A 165 -47.78 30.29 6.85
C GLY A 165 -48.71 31.35 7.43
N GLY A 166 -48.51 32.64 7.15
CA GLY A 166 -49.17 33.75 7.89
C GLY A 166 -50.20 34.59 7.11
N ARG A 167 -51.28 34.01 6.58
CA ARG A 167 -52.48 34.81 6.21
C ARG A 167 -53.76 34.18 6.77
N HIS A 168 -54.16 34.62 7.97
CA HIS A 168 -55.55 34.52 8.41
C HIS A 168 -56.31 35.79 8.05
N VAL A 169 -57.27 35.60 7.15
CA VAL A 169 -58.37 36.50 6.81
C VAL A 169 -59.24 36.69 8.06
N VAL A 170 -59.56 37.93 8.42
CA VAL A 170 -60.74 38.25 9.25
C VAL A 170 -61.54 39.33 8.53
N ALA A 171 -62.73 38.93 8.11
CA ALA A 171 -63.76 39.78 7.55
C ALA A 171 -64.54 40.48 8.67
N ALA A 172 -64.84 41.76 8.48
CA ALA A 172 -66.09 42.44 8.82
C ALA A 172 -66.06 43.85 8.20
#